data_AF-A0A2M9YFY9-F1
#
_entry.id   AF-A0A2M9YFY9-F1
#
_cell.length_a   1.000
_cell.length_b   1.000
_cell.length_c   1.000
_cell.angle_alpha   90.00
_cell.angle_beta   90.00
_cell.angle_gamma   90.00
#
_symmetry.space_group_name_H-M   'P 1'
#
loop_
_entity.id
_entity.type
_entity.pdbx_description
1 polymer ?
#
loop_
_entity_poly.entity_id
_entity_poly.type
_entity_poly.pdbx_seq_one_letter_code
_entity_poly.pdbx_strand_id
1 'polypeptide(L)'
;MNLISLFQGREEVPIQSVESVSADWEEAILICSKCAMKINGETNGRKTRLKSELKDALRSEGIKGVKVLEVSCLDVCERNRIAIGSSKNSQMGKHILLSPPGISGRKLLPIILPNRFRS
;
A
#
# COMPACT_ATOMS: atom_id res chain seq x y z
N MET A 1 -29.77 -35.86 28.50
CA MET A 1 -28.70 -34.92 28.10
C MET A 1 -29.23 -34.12 26.92
N ASN A 2 -29.36 -32.80 27.08
CA ASN A 2 -30.10 -31.94 26.16
C ASN A 2 -29.18 -31.50 25.01
N LEU A 3 -29.42 -31.99 23.79
CA LEU A 3 -28.75 -31.58 22.55
C LEU A 3 -29.47 -30.36 21.99
N ILE A 4 -29.21 -29.18 22.56
CA ILE A 4 -29.78 -27.93 22.05
C ILE A 4 -28.73 -27.17 21.24
N SER A 5 -28.96 -27.17 19.92
CA SER A 5 -28.73 -26.08 18.97
C SER A 5 -27.31 -25.55 18.78
N LEU A 6 -26.57 -26.16 17.84
CA LEU A 6 -25.37 -25.60 17.21
C LEU A 6 -25.70 -24.66 16.03
N PHE A 7 -26.98 -24.34 15.81
CA PHE A 7 -27.45 -23.40 14.78
C PHE A 7 -28.12 -22.20 15.44
N GLN A 8 -27.40 -21.50 16.33
CA GLN A 8 -27.77 -20.12 16.65
C GLN A 8 -27.63 -19.32 15.36
N GLY A 9 -28.78 -19.06 14.72
CA GLY A 9 -28.86 -18.20 13.54
C GLY A 9 -28.13 -16.90 13.82
N ARG A 10 -27.28 -16.48 12.89
CA ARG A 10 -26.66 -15.15 12.93
C ARG A 10 -27.80 -14.15 13.01
N GLU A 11 -27.91 -13.46 14.14
CA GLU A 11 -28.83 -12.34 14.30
C GLU A 11 -28.50 -11.31 13.23
N GLU A 12 -29.47 -10.98 12.37
CA GLU A 12 -29.29 -9.99 11.31
C GLU A 12 -29.11 -8.62 11.96
N VAL A 13 -27.85 -8.20 12.13
CA VAL A 13 -27.52 -6.84 12.60
C VAL A 13 -28.01 -5.86 11.53
N PRO A 14 -28.85 -4.87 11.88
CA PRO A 14 -29.29 -3.85 10.94
C PRO A 14 -28.07 -3.19 10.30
N ILE A 15 -28.01 -3.18 8.97
CA ILE A 15 -26.93 -2.54 8.23
C ILE A 15 -27.01 -1.05 8.52
N GLN A 16 -26.08 -0.55 9.35
CA GLN A 16 -25.93 0.88 9.59
C GLN A 16 -25.67 1.59 8.26
N SER A 17 -26.25 2.78 8.10
CA SER A 17 -26.06 3.59 6.89
C SER A 17 -24.58 3.93 6.72
N VAL A 18 -24.01 3.56 5.56
CA VAL A 18 -22.63 3.91 5.20
C VAL A 18 -22.60 5.36 4.74
N GLU A 19 -21.85 6.20 5.44
CA GLU A 19 -21.62 7.60 5.06
C GLU A 19 -20.32 7.75 4.26
N SER A 20 -20.32 8.68 3.30
CA SER A 20 -19.14 9.01 2.50
C SER A 20 -18.57 10.37 2.88
N VAL A 21 -17.24 10.51 2.87
CA VAL A 21 -16.54 11.79 3.04
C VAL A 21 -15.74 12.11 1.77
N SER A 22 -15.60 13.40 1.44
CA SER A 22 -14.72 13.84 0.37
C SER A 22 -13.25 13.64 0.76
N ALA A 23 -12.44 13.24 -0.21
CA ALA A 23 -11.00 13.06 -0.04
C ALA A 23 -10.24 13.85 -1.11
N ASP A 24 -9.25 14.65 -0.70
CA ASP A 24 -8.44 15.48 -1.60
C ASP A 24 -7.29 14.70 -2.27
N TRP A 25 -7.48 13.40 -2.46
CA TRP A 25 -6.50 12.52 -3.09
C TRP A 25 -7.19 11.43 -3.89
N GLU A 26 -6.51 10.95 -4.92
CA GLU A 26 -7.09 10.09 -5.94
C GLU A 26 -6.30 8.80 -6.16
N GLU A 27 -5.07 8.72 -5.66
CA GLU A 27 -4.20 7.56 -5.84
C GLU A 27 -3.42 7.24 -4.56
N ALA A 28 -3.21 5.96 -4.30
CA ALA A 28 -2.36 5.48 -3.22
C ALA A 28 -1.22 4.61 -3.76
N ILE A 29 -0.01 4.88 -3.27
CA ILE A 29 1.14 3.98 -3.34
C ILE A 29 1.14 3.16 -2.05
N LEU A 30 1.11 1.84 -2.19
CA LEU A 30 1.07 0.88 -1.09
C LEU A 30 2.45 0.22 -0.95
N ILE A 31 3.02 0.27 0.26
CA ILE A 31 4.34 -0.30 0.56
C ILE A 31 4.18 -1.43 1.58
N CYS A 32 4.62 -2.64 1.23
CA CYS A 32 4.58 -3.78 2.16
C CYS A 32 5.59 -3.59 3.30
N SER A 33 5.09 -3.25 4.50
CA SER A 33 5.91 -3.03 5.69
C SER A 33 6.67 -4.29 6.13
N LYS A 34 6.05 -5.47 6.02
CA LYS A 34 6.71 -6.76 6.33
C LYS A 34 7.91 -7.06 5.44
N CYS A 35 7.88 -6.68 4.16
CA CYS A 35 9.04 -6.86 3.29
C CYS A 35 10.21 -5.98 3.75
N ALA A 36 9.94 -4.70 4.01
CA ALA A 36 10.96 -3.75 4.46
C ALA A 36 11.57 -4.15 5.82
N MET A 37 10.77 -4.67 6.75
CA MET A 37 11.27 -5.15 8.05
C MET A 37 12.27 -6.31 7.96
N LYS A 38 12.22 -7.10 6.88
CA LYS A 38 13.14 -8.23 6.67
C LYS A 38 14.49 -7.79 6.09
N ILE A 39 14.65 -6.52 5.74
CA ILE A 39 15.80 -6.02 5.00
C ILE A 39 16.47 -4.90 5.82
N ASN A 40 17.72 -5.11 6.20
CA ASN A 40 18.49 -4.14 6.98
C ASN A 40 18.56 -2.79 6.25
N GLY A 41 18.27 -1.71 6.96
CA GLY A 41 18.30 -0.33 6.43
C GLY A 41 17.04 0.13 5.70
N GLU A 42 16.06 -0.75 5.46
CA GLU A 42 14.80 -0.36 4.78
C GLU A 42 13.71 0.15 5.72
N THR A 43 13.94 0.07 7.03
CA THR A 43 13.06 0.59 8.07
C THR A 43 13.88 1.14 9.23
N ASN A 44 13.31 2.12 9.93
CA ASN A 44 13.84 2.61 11.21
C ASN A 44 13.05 2.05 12.42
N GLY A 45 12.27 0.99 12.21
CA GLY A 45 11.39 0.38 13.22
C GLY A 45 10.05 1.07 13.40
N ARG A 46 9.84 2.28 12.86
CA ARG A 46 8.55 3.00 12.88
C ARG A 46 7.93 3.16 11.49
N LYS A 47 8.77 3.43 10.50
CA LYS A 47 8.39 3.60 9.10
C LYS A 47 9.49 3.08 8.19
N THR A 48 9.08 2.62 7.03
CA THR A 48 9.94 2.31 5.89
C THR A 48 10.65 3.56 5.40
N ARG A 49 11.88 3.36 4.92
CA ARG A 49 12.67 4.38 4.24
C ARG A 49 11.92 4.90 3.01
N LEU A 50 11.40 3.98 2.19
CA LEU A 50 10.66 4.28 0.97
C LEU A 50 9.44 5.18 1.21
N LYS A 51 8.69 5.04 2.32
CA LYS A 51 7.58 5.95 2.61
C LYS A 51 8.01 7.41 2.70
N SER A 52 9.14 7.67 3.35
CA SER A 52 9.63 9.04 3.51
C SER A 52 10.15 9.56 2.16
N GLU A 53 10.99 8.77 1.50
CA GLU A 53 11.60 9.18 0.23
C GLU A 53 10.59 9.37 -0.91
N LEU A 54 9.54 8.53 -0.99
CA LEU A 54 8.49 8.70 -1.99
C LEU A 54 7.66 9.95 -1.72
N LYS A 55 7.38 10.28 -0.45
CA LYS A 55 6.71 11.54 -0.10
C LYS A 55 7.55 12.76 -0.47
N ASP A 56 8.86 12.69 -0.22
CA ASP A 56 9.77 13.78 -0.57
C ASP A 56 9.92 13.91 -2.09
N ALA A 57 10.04 12.79 -2.81
CA ALA A 57 10.07 12.77 -4.27
C ALA A 57 8.78 13.36 -4.88
N LEU A 58 7.59 12.97 -4.39
CA LEU A 58 6.32 13.55 -4.85
C LEU A 58 6.30 15.07 -4.67
N ARG A 59 6.78 15.57 -3.53
CA ARG A 59 6.87 17.02 -3.26
C ARG A 59 7.85 17.71 -4.21
N SER A 60 9.02 17.13 -4.43
CA SER A 60 10.05 17.68 -5.33
C SER A 60 9.58 17.74 -6.79
N GLU A 61 8.79 16.76 -7.24
CA GLU A 61 8.22 16.73 -8.60
C GLU A 61 6.91 17.53 -8.70
N GLY A 62 6.44 18.18 -7.62
CA GLY A 62 5.20 18.96 -7.61
C GLY A 62 3.91 18.13 -7.74
N ILE A 63 4.00 16.80 -7.60
CA ILE A 63 2.87 15.88 -7.77
C ILE A 63 2.00 15.90 -6.50
N LYS A 64 0.71 16.23 -6.68
CA LYS A 64 -0.32 16.26 -5.63
C LYS A 64 -1.32 15.11 -5.82
N GLY A 65 -2.19 14.90 -4.84
CA GLY A 65 -3.28 13.91 -4.93
C GLY A 65 -2.86 12.44 -4.79
N VAL A 66 -1.60 12.15 -4.44
CA VAL A 66 -1.07 10.80 -4.21
C VAL A 66 -0.76 10.59 -2.71
N LYS A 67 -1.33 9.55 -2.11
CA LYS A 67 -0.99 9.10 -0.75
C LYS A 67 0.08 8.02 -0.80
N VAL A 68 1.00 8.05 0.16
CA VAL A 68 1.99 6.98 0.36
C VAL A 68 1.66 6.26 1.66
N LEU A 69 1.22 5.01 1.54
CA LEU A 69 0.72 4.19 2.63
C LEU A 69 1.63 2.99 2.86
N GLU A 70 1.85 2.68 4.13
CA GLU A 70 2.39 1.38 4.51
C GLU A 70 1.22 0.46 4.81
N VAL A 71 1.29 -0.74 4.25
CA VAL A 71 0.28 -1.77 4.43
C VAL A 71 0.92 -3.00 5.07
N SER A 72 0.08 -3.90 5.54
CA SER A 72 0.50 -5.23 5.99
C SER A 72 1.02 -6.08 4.82
N CYS A 73 1.25 -7.38 5.06
CA CYS A 73 1.74 -8.29 4.02
C CYS A 73 0.82 -8.27 2.80
N LEU A 74 1.42 -8.29 1.60
CA LEU A 74 0.71 -8.46 0.34
C LEU A 74 0.83 -9.88 -0.22
N ASP A 75 1.44 -10.80 0.54
CA ASP A 75 1.63 -12.22 0.20
C ASP A 75 2.31 -12.55 -1.13
N VAL A 76 3.05 -11.57 -1.68
CA VAL A 76 3.86 -11.70 -2.91
C VAL A 76 5.34 -11.45 -2.65
N CYS A 77 5.79 -11.77 -1.43
CA CYS A 77 7.14 -11.43 -0.98
C CYS A 77 8.19 -12.21 -1.77
N GLU A 78 9.21 -11.51 -2.27
CA GLU A 78 10.42 -12.16 -2.78
C GLU A 78 11.66 -11.84 -1.96
N ARG A 79 12.65 -12.74 -2.01
CA ARG A 79 13.90 -12.57 -1.25
C ARG A 79 14.56 -11.24 -1.62
N ASN A 80 14.91 -10.45 -0.60
CA ASN A 80 15.53 -9.14 -0.73
C ASN A 80 14.77 -8.19 -1.68
N ARG A 81 13.44 -8.19 -1.63
CA ARG A 81 12.59 -7.26 -2.39
C ARG A 81 11.49 -6.67 -1.51
N ILE A 82 11.06 -5.45 -1.83
CA ILE A 82 9.91 -4.80 -1.21
C ILE A 82 8.76 -4.74 -2.21
N ALA A 83 7.63 -5.36 -1.86
CA ALA A 83 6.42 -5.32 -2.66
C ALA A 83 5.75 -3.94 -2.59
N ILE A 84 5.40 -3.39 -3.75
CA ILE A 84 4.79 -2.07 -3.91
C ILE A 84 3.63 -2.14 -4.91
N GLY A 85 2.48 -1.56 -4.54
CA GLY A 85 1.33 -1.42 -5.42
C GLY A 85 0.97 0.04 -5.67
N SER A 86 0.31 0.33 -6.79
CA SER A 86 -0.41 1.59 -7.03
C SER A 86 -1.91 1.31 -7.17
N SER A 87 -2.76 2.11 -6.54
CA SER A 87 -4.21 1.92 -6.63
C SER A 87 -4.80 2.24 -8.01
N LYS A 88 -4.08 2.96 -8.87
CA LYS A 88 -4.54 3.32 -10.23
C LYS A 88 -3.72 2.65 -11.34
N ASN A 89 -2.41 2.57 -11.17
CA ASN A 89 -1.48 2.12 -12.20
C ASN A 89 -1.17 0.62 -12.11
N SER A 90 -1.26 0.01 -10.94
CA SER A 90 -1.32 -1.45 -10.85
C SER A 90 -2.76 -1.87 -11.11
N GLN A 91 -3.02 -2.67 -12.13
CA GLN A 91 -4.25 -3.47 -12.14
C GLN A 91 -4.13 -4.42 -10.94
N MET A 92 -4.72 -4.02 -9.80
CA MET A 92 -4.56 -4.69 -8.51
C MET A 92 -5.00 -6.15 -8.68
N GLY A 93 -4.09 -7.10 -8.45
CA GLY A 93 -4.28 -8.53 -8.76
C GLY A 93 -3.48 -9.07 -9.96
N LYS A 94 -2.87 -8.21 -10.79
CA LYS A 94 -1.99 -8.65 -11.91
C LYS A 94 -0.56 -8.12 -11.85
N HIS A 95 -0.35 -6.91 -11.32
CA HIS A 95 0.97 -6.25 -11.37
C HIS A 95 1.35 -5.58 -10.05
N ILE A 96 2.10 -6.30 -9.20
CA ILE A 96 2.79 -5.75 -8.03
C ILE A 96 4.27 -5.57 -8.37
N LEU A 97 4.82 -4.40 -8.03
CA LEU A 97 6.23 -4.09 -8.26
C LEU A 97 7.08 -4.65 -7.12
N LEU A 98 8.25 -5.18 -7.46
CA LEU A 98 9.25 -5.66 -6.50
C LEU A 98 10.47 -4.74 -6.52
N SER A 99 10.52 -3.83 -5.56
CA SER A 99 11.61 -2.88 -5.39
C SER A 99 12.85 -3.58 -4.80
N PRO A 100 14.04 -3.39 -5.37
CA PRO A 100 15.28 -3.81 -4.70
C PRO A 100 15.55 -2.95 -3.45
N PRO A 101 16.39 -3.41 -2.51
CA PRO A 101 16.85 -2.62 -1.38
C PRO A 101 17.71 -1.45 -1.85
N GLY A 102 17.72 -0.36 -1.09
CA GLY A 102 18.56 0.82 -1.32
C GLY A 102 18.14 1.71 -2.50
N ILE A 103 17.16 1.31 -3.33
CA ILE A 103 16.67 2.18 -4.39
C ILE A 103 15.99 3.41 -3.81
N SER A 104 16.27 4.59 -4.38
CA SER A 104 15.68 5.82 -3.90
C SER A 104 14.24 5.97 -4.37
N GLY A 105 13.39 6.58 -3.53
CA GLY A 105 12.02 6.93 -3.91
C GLY A 105 11.94 7.71 -5.22
N ARG A 106 12.89 8.64 -5.46
CA ARG A 106 12.97 9.42 -6.70
C ARG A 106 13.14 8.56 -7.96
N LYS A 107 13.99 7.53 -7.93
CA LYS A 107 14.18 6.62 -9.07
C LYS A 107 12.97 5.72 -9.30
N LEU A 108 12.27 5.38 -8.21
CA LEU A 108 11.14 4.46 -8.23
C LEU A 108 9.82 5.13 -8.63
N LEU A 109 9.66 6.41 -8.31
CA LEU A 109 8.45 7.19 -8.54
C LEU A 109 7.94 7.16 -10.01
N PRO A 110 8.78 7.38 -11.05
CA PRO A 110 8.31 7.32 -12.44
C PRO A 110 7.92 5.90 -12.89
N ILE A 111 8.39 4.85 -12.20
CA ILE A 111 8.00 3.46 -12.47
C ILE A 111 6.63 3.16 -11.85
N ILE A 112 6.36 3.69 -10.65
CA ILE A 112 5.09 3.52 -9.96
C ILE A 112 3.97 4.33 -10.63
N LEU A 113 4.28 5.56 -11.05
CA LEU A 113 3.32 6.53 -11.58
C LEU A 113 3.63 6.95 -13.03
N PRO A 114 3.76 6.02 -13.99
CA PRO A 114 4.26 6.35 -15.33
C PRO A 114 3.43 7.43 -16.04
N ASN A 115 2.11 7.45 -15.80
CA ASN A 115 1.18 8.42 -16.39
C ASN A 115 1.33 9.85 -15.85
N ARG A 116 2.08 10.07 -14.75
CA ARG A 116 2.37 11.41 -14.22
C ARG A 116 3.63 12.05 -14.81
N PHE A 117 4.41 11.29 -15.56
CA PHE A 117 5.70 11.71 -16.12
C PHE A 117 5.76 11.62 -17.65
N ARG A 118 4.74 11.02 -18.29
CA ARG A 118 4.59 11.06 -19.74
C ARG A 118 3.90 12.38 -20.11
N SER A 119 4.69 13.33 -20.62
CA SER A 119 4.22 14.51 -21.36
C SER A 119 3.65 14.12 -22.71
#